data_AF-A0A3A4PJM7-F1
#
_entry.id   AF-A0A3A4PJM7-F1
#
_cell.length_a   1.000
_cell.length_b   1.000
_cell.length_c   1.000
_cell.angle_alpha   90.00
_cell.angle_beta   90.00
_cell.angle_gamma   90.00
#
_symmetry.space_group_name_H-M   'P 1'
#
loop_
_entity.id
_entity.type
_entity.pdbx_description
1 polymer ?
#
loop_
_entity_poly.entity_id
_entity_poly.type
_entity_poly.pdbx_seq_one_letter_code
_entity_poly.pdbx_strand_id
1 'polypeptide(L)'
;MRARFVPETHHVPSARMPPSSEHHPSPPAGQERTSIPRIAFLALAGALIVHGLLQRGRPWLVDGPLWDLQDSGRLKDLILALCRVGVIALLGYAVLGVCAAASQRVAAGRTGSVERAGGAGVACKAFGLALLAVLLVSVMASIARCGPGLRPPNALDLLPAAIGGLPGCWIGLGLSGARGRVRRVLIRSATASLIGAALIAVAAGLAIESKPLPFETARLTSDERVRLTRLIRSHSPRVIPPGRTVTLTLTGRDVNLLLAWGLSLGSEDRKARVELEQNEARLLASIRLPVGGASPNYLNATVGGRASMDDGRLRLDVTALQVGRVRVPRVLLWLLSPGLADRIASDPRLKPALDQIERVEIAPTHLAATYGKIDMPEGFRNDIFGEVGPNEQVVAAMRAQFERISRLGRRLPPPDERFATFLQAAFRLAHERSASADPVVENRAAVIALGIALGHDVIGEFVTGIPGESVPPQSLRLTRMVPLRGRVDWSRHFLVSAALAVLSTEGISYDIGLLKEELDAGGGSGFSFADLAADRAGTRFGHAATRDEVSARAMQQRLAGGFDVDAFVPVMADLPEGLQDDRLEAEYGGTTGQRYRALLAEIDRRIEACAGYK
;
A
#
# COMPACT_ATOMS: atom_id res chain seq x y z
N MET A 1 48.75 -53.43 -85.84
CA MET A 1 48.54 -52.08 -85.29
C MET A 1 48.33 -52.21 -83.78
N ARG A 2 49.13 -51.75 -82.81
CA ARG A 2 50.46 -51.14 -82.63
C ARG A 2 51.08 -51.97 -81.46
N ALA A 3 52.15 -52.77 -81.64
CA ALA A 3 53.56 -52.45 -81.32
C ALA A 3 53.77 -51.84 -79.89
N ARG A 4 54.65 -52.30 -78.99
CA ARG A 4 55.90 -53.09 -79.08
C ARG A 4 56.47 -53.39 -77.66
N PHE A 5 57.12 -54.56 -77.52
CA PHE A 5 58.44 -54.87 -76.87
C PHE A 5 58.71 -54.58 -75.36
N VAL A 6 58.76 -55.66 -74.54
CA VAL A 6 59.93 -56.42 -73.97
C VAL A 6 61.34 -55.75 -74.04
N PRO A 7 62.39 -56.00 -73.17
CA PRO A 7 62.57 -56.88 -71.98
C PRO A 7 63.28 -56.26 -70.72
N GLU A 8 63.10 -56.94 -69.58
CA GLU A 8 64.09 -57.56 -68.64
C GLU A 8 65.45 -56.92 -68.22
N THR A 9 65.74 -57.06 -66.90
CA THR A 9 67.03 -57.29 -66.18
C THR A 9 67.74 -56.19 -65.33
N HIS A 10 67.86 -56.53 -64.03
CA HIS A 10 69.00 -56.49 -63.07
C HIS A 10 69.92 -55.26 -62.79
N HIS A 11 70.02 -54.98 -61.46
CA HIS A 11 71.24 -54.82 -60.62
C HIS A 11 72.00 -53.47 -60.38
N VAL A 12 71.87 -52.97 -59.12
CA VAL A 12 72.86 -52.45 -58.08
C VAL A 12 73.77 -51.23 -58.37
N PRO A 13 74.50 -50.65 -57.38
CA PRO A 13 74.12 -49.77 -56.24
C PRO A 13 74.74 -48.34 -56.37
N SER A 14 74.45 -47.41 -55.43
CA SER A 14 75.51 -46.56 -54.82
C SER A 14 75.02 -45.56 -53.75
N ALA A 15 75.85 -45.49 -52.70
CA ALA A 15 76.29 -44.31 -51.92
C ALA A 15 75.34 -43.49 -51.04
N ARG A 16 75.72 -43.45 -49.74
CA ARG A 16 75.31 -42.53 -48.66
C ARG A 16 75.87 -41.11 -48.86
N MET A 17 75.09 -40.07 -48.52
CA MET A 17 75.29 -39.10 -47.40
C MET A 17 74.49 -37.78 -47.57
N PRO A 18 74.21 -37.03 -46.47
CA PRO A 18 72.99 -36.21 -46.22
C PRO A 18 73.25 -34.69 -46.40
N PRO A 19 72.31 -33.72 -46.19
CA PRO A 19 71.53 -33.37 -44.97
C PRO A 19 70.02 -33.11 -45.32
N SER A 20 69.05 -32.87 -44.44
CA SER A 20 68.95 -31.83 -43.41
C SER A 20 67.74 -32.10 -42.49
N SER A 21 67.89 -31.72 -41.23
CA SER A 21 66.89 -31.80 -40.16
C SER A 21 65.77 -30.77 -40.36
N GLU A 22 64.53 -31.22 -40.51
CA GLU A 22 63.34 -30.38 -40.33
C GLU A 22 62.82 -30.49 -38.90
N HIS A 23 62.82 -29.34 -38.24
CA HIS A 23 62.28 -29.06 -36.92
C HIS A 23 60.75 -28.94 -37.03
N HIS A 24 59.99 -29.84 -36.41
CA HIS A 24 58.56 -29.60 -36.14
C HIS A 24 58.41 -28.87 -34.80
N PRO A 25 57.79 -27.68 -34.74
CA PRO A 25 57.54 -27.01 -33.48
C PRO A 25 56.41 -27.70 -32.71
N SER A 26 56.67 -28.00 -31.43
CA SER A 26 55.63 -28.36 -30.47
C SER A 26 54.75 -27.13 -30.17
N PRO A 27 53.43 -27.27 -30.00
CA PRO A 27 52.57 -26.14 -29.65
C PRO A 27 52.83 -25.68 -28.20
N PRO A 28 52.64 -24.39 -27.88
CA PRO A 28 52.95 -23.87 -26.56
C PRO A 28 51.97 -24.41 -25.51
N ALA A 29 52.50 -25.13 -24.53
CA ALA A 29 51.80 -25.44 -23.30
C ALA A 29 51.80 -24.20 -22.39
N GLY A 30 50.65 -23.52 -22.27
CA GLY A 30 50.43 -22.60 -21.15
C GLY A 30 49.71 -21.30 -21.49
N GLN A 31 48.42 -21.36 -21.83
CA GLN A 31 47.59 -20.14 -21.76
C GLN A 31 46.10 -20.35 -21.41
N GLU A 32 45.67 -21.56 -21.03
CA GLU A 32 44.24 -21.79 -20.67
C GLU A 32 43.97 -21.96 -19.16
N ARG A 33 45.00 -21.96 -18.29
CA ARG A 33 44.81 -22.24 -16.85
C ARG A 33 44.40 -21.03 -15.98
N THR A 34 44.39 -19.80 -16.51
CA THR A 34 44.15 -18.57 -15.71
C THR A 34 42.70 -18.07 -15.74
N SER A 35 41.82 -18.64 -16.56
CA SER A 35 40.45 -18.15 -16.77
C SER A 35 39.46 -18.61 -15.69
N ILE A 36 39.69 -19.78 -15.09
CA ILE A 36 38.77 -20.44 -14.14
C ILE A 36 38.57 -19.64 -12.84
N PRO A 37 39.60 -19.14 -12.14
CA PRO A 37 39.41 -18.36 -10.91
C PRO A 37 38.72 -17.01 -11.16
N ARG A 38 38.89 -16.42 -12.34
CA ARG A 38 38.22 -15.16 -12.73
C ARG A 38 36.72 -15.37 -12.95
N ILE A 39 36.33 -16.46 -13.60
CA ILE A 39 34.92 -16.83 -13.79
C ILE A 39 34.24 -17.14 -12.44
N ALA A 40 34.93 -17.85 -11.55
CA ALA A 40 34.43 -18.14 -10.21
C ALA A 40 34.27 -16.87 -9.33
N PHE A 41 35.18 -15.91 -9.45
CA PHE A 41 35.09 -14.63 -8.75
C PHE A 41 33.94 -13.75 -9.27
N LEU A 42 33.80 -13.63 -10.59
CA LEU A 42 32.71 -12.88 -11.23
C LEU A 42 31.33 -13.46 -10.88
N ALA A 43 31.24 -14.78 -10.78
CA ALA A 43 30.04 -15.47 -10.34
C ALA A 43 29.69 -15.25 -8.87
N LEU A 44 30.69 -15.31 -7.98
CA LEU A 44 30.50 -15.05 -6.55
C LEU A 44 30.10 -13.58 -6.32
N ALA A 45 30.73 -12.65 -7.04
CA ALA A 45 30.37 -11.24 -7.04
C ALA A 45 28.93 -11.02 -7.57
N GLY A 46 28.55 -11.69 -8.67
CA GLY A 46 27.19 -11.65 -9.20
C GLY A 46 26.15 -12.19 -8.21
N ALA A 47 26.43 -13.31 -7.56
CA ALA A 47 25.55 -13.89 -6.54
C ALA A 47 25.40 -12.98 -5.30
N LEU A 48 26.48 -12.33 -4.86
CA LEU A 48 26.47 -11.37 -3.75
C LEU A 48 25.72 -10.08 -4.10
N ILE A 49 25.88 -9.56 -5.32
CA ILE A 49 25.15 -8.39 -5.82
C ILE A 49 23.65 -8.71 -5.90
N VAL A 50 23.29 -9.86 -6.46
CA VAL A 50 21.89 -10.29 -6.53
C VAL A 50 21.31 -10.51 -5.13
N HIS A 51 22.07 -11.09 -4.21
CA HIS A 51 21.66 -11.20 -2.81
C HIS A 51 21.44 -9.81 -2.19
N GLY A 52 22.38 -8.87 -2.36
CA GLY A 52 22.23 -7.49 -1.87
C GLY A 52 21.02 -6.74 -2.46
N LEU A 53 20.70 -6.98 -3.74
CA LEU A 53 19.52 -6.42 -4.41
C LEU A 53 18.21 -7.04 -3.90
N LEU A 54 18.18 -8.36 -3.66
CA LEU A 54 17.04 -9.04 -3.02
C LEU A 54 16.82 -8.54 -1.59
N GLN A 55 17.90 -8.28 -0.85
CA GLN A 55 17.85 -7.77 0.52
C GLN A 55 17.32 -6.32 0.58
N ARG A 56 17.65 -5.47 -0.41
CA ARG A 56 17.08 -4.10 -0.51
C ARG A 56 15.60 -4.08 -0.89
N GLY A 57 15.13 -5.08 -1.63
CA GLY A 57 13.74 -5.15 -2.12
C GLY A 57 12.78 -5.97 -1.26
N ARG A 58 13.25 -6.71 -0.23
CA ARG A 58 12.42 -7.59 0.61
C ARG A 58 11.63 -6.93 1.76
N PRO A 59 12.10 -5.84 2.42
CA PRO A 59 11.43 -5.31 3.62
C PRO A 59 9.96 -4.94 3.38
N TRP A 60 9.66 -4.33 2.23
CA TRP A 60 8.30 -3.86 1.93
C TRP A 60 7.35 -4.99 1.47
N LEU A 61 7.87 -6.10 0.91
CA LEU A 61 7.11 -7.29 0.47
C LEU A 61 6.59 -8.14 1.63
N VAL A 62 7.39 -8.19 2.70
CA VAL A 62 7.15 -9.07 3.85
C VAL A 62 6.50 -8.31 5.00
N ASP A 63 6.84 -7.03 5.18
CA ASP A 63 6.43 -6.27 6.37
C ASP A 63 5.40 -5.15 6.06
N GLY A 64 5.00 -4.98 4.80
CA GLY A 64 3.94 -4.03 4.43
C GLY A 64 2.57 -4.42 5.01
N PRO A 65 1.83 -3.48 5.64
CA PRO A 65 0.47 -3.73 6.14
C PRO A 65 -0.45 -4.18 5.01
N LEU A 66 -1.28 -5.20 5.23
CA LEU A 66 -2.25 -5.67 4.23
C LEU A 66 -3.27 -4.58 3.88
N TRP A 67 -3.58 -3.72 4.86
CA TRP A 67 -4.49 -2.58 4.70
C TRP A 67 -4.03 -1.60 3.61
N ASP A 68 -2.72 -1.43 3.40
CA ASP A 68 -2.19 -0.52 2.39
C ASP A 68 -2.45 -0.97 0.95
N LEU A 69 -2.79 -2.25 0.75
CA LEU A 69 -3.14 -2.80 -0.57
C LEU A 69 -4.49 -2.30 -1.08
N GLN A 70 -5.26 -1.62 -0.24
CA GLN A 70 -6.43 -0.88 -0.71
C GLN A 70 -6.02 0.21 -1.71
N ASP A 71 -4.85 0.85 -1.56
CA ASP A 71 -4.37 1.89 -2.47
C ASP A 71 -3.90 1.28 -3.80
N SER A 72 -4.57 1.66 -4.90
CA SER A 72 -4.26 1.22 -6.26
C SER A 72 -2.81 1.53 -6.70
N GLY A 73 -2.23 2.63 -6.20
CA GLY A 73 -0.83 2.99 -6.39
C GLY A 73 0.10 2.05 -5.64
N ARG A 74 -0.16 1.83 -4.33
CA ARG A 74 0.64 0.88 -3.52
C ARG A 74 0.50 -0.56 -4.01
N LEU A 75 -0.67 -0.97 -4.49
CA LEU A 75 -0.90 -2.27 -5.10
C LEU A 75 -0.08 -2.43 -6.39
N LYS A 76 -0.01 -1.39 -7.23
CA LYS A 76 0.86 -1.38 -8.41
C LYS A 76 2.33 -1.50 -8.03
N ASP A 77 2.77 -0.75 -7.03
CA ASP A 77 4.15 -0.84 -6.53
C ASP A 77 4.43 -2.24 -5.97
N LEU A 78 3.45 -2.87 -5.31
CA LEU A 78 3.54 -4.25 -4.87
C LEU A 78 3.73 -5.22 -6.02
N ILE A 79 2.88 -5.14 -7.04
CA ILE A 79 2.96 -6.02 -8.20
C ILE A 79 4.32 -5.82 -8.91
N LEU A 80 4.73 -4.56 -9.12
CA LEU A 80 6.00 -4.24 -9.78
C LEU A 80 7.20 -4.80 -9.02
N ALA A 81 7.20 -4.68 -7.70
CA ALA A 81 8.35 -5.09 -6.93
C ALA A 81 8.33 -6.59 -6.57
N LEU A 82 7.16 -7.26 -6.55
CA LEU A 82 7.05 -8.73 -6.68
C LEU A 82 7.68 -9.21 -7.99
N CYS A 83 7.36 -8.57 -9.12
CA CYS A 83 7.96 -8.89 -10.42
C CYS A 83 9.48 -8.68 -10.41
N ARG A 84 9.96 -7.55 -9.88
CA ARG A 84 11.41 -7.28 -9.75
C ARG A 84 12.10 -8.33 -8.90
N VAL A 85 11.57 -8.67 -7.72
CA VAL A 85 12.15 -9.68 -6.84
C VAL A 85 12.14 -11.07 -7.50
N GLY A 86 11.07 -11.42 -8.21
CA GLY A 86 10.99 -12.67 -8.97
C GLY A 86 12.06 -12.75 -10.06
N VAL A 87 12.24 -11.68 -10.84
CA VAL A 87 13.28 -11.60 -11.89
C VAL A 87 14.69 -11.65 -11.29
N ILE A 88 14.95 -10.90 -10.22
CA ILE A 88 16.25 -10.87 -9.56
C ILE A 88 16.57 -12.24 -8.95
N ALA A 89 15.61 -12.91 -8.31
CA ALA A 89 15.78 -14.26 -7.77
C ALA A 89 16.11 -15.25 -8.90
N LEU A 90 15.33 -15.24 -9.98
CA LEU A 90 15.57 -16.08 -11.16
C LEU A 90 17.00 -15.90 -11.70
N LEU A 91 17.47 -14.66 -11.83
CA LEU A 91 18.83 -14.34 -12.31
C LEU A 91 19.92 -14.80 -11.34
N GLY A 92 19.73 -14.61 -10.02
CA GLY A 92 20.72 -15.01 -9.02
C GLY A 92 20.95 -16.52 -8.98
N TYR A 93 19.86 -17.29 -9.03
CA TYR A 93 19.96 -18.73 -9.05
C TYR A 93 20.45 -19.26 -10.41
N ALA A 94 20.13 -18.59 -11.53
CA ALA A 94 20.73 -18.84 -12.85
C ALA A 94 22.26 -18.79 -12.81
N VAL A 95 22.83 -17.76 -12.20
CA VAL A 95 24.30 -17.62 -12.04
C VAL A 95 24.87 -18.76 -11.18
N LEU A 96 24.25 -19.06 -10.03
CA LEU A 96 24.71 -20.13 -9.15
C LEU A 96 24.74 -21.49 -9.84
N GLY A 97 23.72 -21.80 -10.64
CA GLY A 97 23.70 -23.02 -11.41
C GLY A 97 24.76 -23.06 -12.49
N VAL A 98 24.92 -22.01 -13.30
CA VAL A 98 26.01 -21.92 -14.32
C VAL A 98 27.38 -22.24 -13.69
N CYS A 99 27.59 -21.82 -12.46
CA CYS A 99 28.84 -22.08 -11.74
C CYS A 99 28.98 -23.52 -11.26
N ALA A 100 27.88 -24.12 -10.78
CA ALA A 100 27.83 -25.55 -10.49
C ALA A 100 28.06 -26.40 -11.75
N ALA A 101 27.68 -25.93 -12.94
CA ALA A 101 28.04 -26.55 -14.21
C ALA A 101 29.53 -26.57 -14.45
N ALA A 102 30.13 -25.38 -14.33
CA ALA A 102 31.49 -25.13 -14.73
C ALA A 102 32.44 -25.94 -13.84
N SER A 103 32.12 -26.04 -12.54
CA SER A 103 32.86 -26.87 -11.60
C SER A 103 32.78 -28.37 -11.95
N GLN A 104 31.61 -28.87 -12.36
CA GLN A 104 31.46 -30.27 -12.79
C GLN A 104 32.18 -30.59 -14.10
N ARG A 105 32.20 -29.66 -15.07
CA ARG A 105 32.95 -29.83 -16.33
C ARG A 105 34.45 -29.95 -16.09
N VAL A 106 34.99 -29.12 -15.21
CA VAL A 106 36.40 -29.16 -14.82
C VAL A 106 36.75 -30.46 -14.08
N ALA A 107 35.81 -31.02 -13.33
CA ALA A 107 35.96 -32.32 -12.68
C ALA A 107 35.89 -33.50 -13.67
N ALA A 108 34.96 -33.47 -14.62
CA ALA A 108 34.75 -34.54 -15.60
C ALA A 108 35.83 -34.61 -16.69
N GLY A 109 36.46 -33.48 -17.04
CA GLY A 109 37.58 -33.45 -17.99
C GLY A 109 38.90 -34.04 -17.47
N ARG A 110 38.97 -34.47 -16.19
CA ARG A 110 40.21 -34.93 -15.53
C ARG A 110 40.26 -36.43 -15.22
N THR A 111 39.25 -37.20 -15.58
CA THR A 111 39.24 -38.65 -15.34
C THR A 111 40.13 -39.45 -16.30
N GLY A 112 40.82 -38.80 -17.25
CA GLY A 112 41.74 -39.46 -18.20
C GLY A 112 43.23 -39.41 -17.86
N SER A 113 43.67 -38.62 -16.87
CA SER A 113 45.09 -38.61 -16.46
C SER A 113 45.24 -38.17 -15.01
N VAL A 114 45.17 -39.13 -14.09
CA VAL A 114 45.08 -38.85 -12.64
C VAL A 114 46.42 -38.48 -11.99
N GLU A 115 47.57 -38.56 -12.65
CA GLU A 115 48.84 -38.46 -11.90
C GLU A 115 49.53 -37.09 -11.77
N ARG A 116 49.05 -35.97 -12.34
CA ARG A 116 49.79 -34.67 -12.21
C ARG A 116 48.99 -33.38 -11.96
N ALA A 117 47.87 -33.40 -11.24
CA ALA A 117 47.17 -32.14 -10.90
C ALA A 117 46.62 -32.07 -9.46
N GLY A 118 47.52 -32.15 -8.47
CA GLY A 118 47.18 -32.05 -7.03
C GLY A 118 46.51 -30.73 -6.61
N GLY A 119 46.79 -29.60 -7.26
CA GLY A 119 46.24 -28.29 -6.84
C GLY A 119 44.79 -28.03 -7.28
N ALA A 120 44.34 -28.62 -8.38
CA ALA A 120 43.09 -28.20 -9.02
C ALA A 120 41.87 -29.04 -8.63
N GLY A 121 42.08 -30.23 -8.03
CA GLY A 121 41.02 -31.01 -7.37
C GLY A 121 40.65 -30.42 -5.99
N VAL A 122 41.63 -29.86 -5.28
CA VAL A 122 41.43 -29.15 -4.01
C VAL A 122 40.61 -27.88 -4.23
N ALA A 123 40.91 -27.10 -5.27
CA ALA A 123 40.15 -25.90 -5.62
C ALA A 123 38.67 -26.18 -5.94
N CYS A 124 38.36 -27.29 -6.61
CA CYS A 124 36.97 -27.68 -6.91
C CYS A 124 36.20 -28.14 -5.66
N LYS A 125 36.84 -28.88 -4.74
CA LYS A 125 36.26 -29.24 -3.44
C LYS A 125 36.05 -28.00 -2.57
N ALA A 126 37.02 -27.08 -2.53
CA ALA A 126 36.92 -25.81 -1.81
C ALA A 126 35.79 -24.93 -2.36
N PHE A 127 35.60 -24.90 -3.68
CA PHE A 127 34.50 -24.17 -4.30
C PHE A 127 33.12 -24.78 -3.98
N GLY A 128 32.98 -26.11 -4.01
CA GLY A 128 31.75 -26.79 -3.58
C GLY A 128 31.41 -26.55 -2.10
N LEU A 129 32.43 -26.55 -1.23
CA LEU A 129 32.31 -26.18 0.18
C LEU A 129 31.93 -24.71 0.37
N ALA A 130 32.51 -23.79 -0.41
CA ALA A 130 32.15 -22.38 -0.38
C ALA A 130 30.70 -22.15 -0.83
N LEU A 131 30.22 -22.86 -1.85
CA LEU A 131 28.84 -22.79 -2.30
C LEU A 131 27.86 -23.32 -1.25
N LEU A 132 28.20 -24.46 -0.61
CA LEU A 132 27.42 -25.03 0.50
C LEU A 132 27.41 -24.08 1.70
N ALA A 133 28.54 -23.45 2.03
CA ALA A 133 28.65 -22.46 3.09
C ALA A 133 27.82 -21.21 2.80
N VAL A 134 27.79 -20.71 1.56
CA VAL A 134 26.93 -19.58 1.16
C VAL A 134 25.45 -19.95 1.27
N LEU A 135 25.08 -21.18 0.90
CA LEU A 135 23.70 -21.68 1.02
C LEU A 135 23.30 -21.82 2.50
N LEU A 136 24.19 -22.37 3.33
CA LEU A 136 24.00 -22.52 4.77
C LEU A 136 23.91 -21.16 5.47
N VAL A 137 24.79 -20.22 5.13
CA VAL A 137 24.76 -18.84 5.65
C VAL A 137 23.50 -18.11 5.20
N SER A 138 23.03 -18.33 3.98
CA SER A 138 21.77 -17.75 3.50
C SER A 138 20.56 -18.30 4.26
N VAL A 139 20.53 -19.60 4.54
CA VAL A 139 19.49 -20.25 5.36
C VAL A 139 19.57 -19.77 6.81
N MET A 140 20.75 -19.78 7.42
CA MET A 140 20.99 -19.32 8.79
C MET A 140 20.69 -17.82 8.97
N ALA A 141 21.03 -16.97 8.00
CA ALA A 141 20.70 -15.54 8.02
C ALA A 141 19.20 -15.28 7.78
N SER A 142 18.48 -16.23 7.17
CA SER A 142 17.01 -16.19 7.06
C SER A 142 16.36 -16.64 8.37
N ILE A 143 16.94 -17.63 9.05
CA ILE A 143 16.49 -18.11 10.37
C ILE A 143 16.78 -17.06 11.47
N ALA A 144 17.98 -16.47 11.49
CA ALA A 144 18.40 -15.47 12.48
C ALA A 144 17.65 -14.12 12.39
N ARG A 145 16.89 -13.91 11.31
CA ARG A 145 16.03 -12.73 11.12
C ARG A 145 14.56 -12.97 11.43
N CYS A 146 14.18 -14.22 11.69
CA CYS A 146 13.01 -14.47 12.53
C CYS A 146 13.42 -13.93 13.91
N GLY A 147 12.74 -12.88 14.40
CA GLY A 147 13.05 -12.27 15.70
C GLY A 147 12.96 -13.26 16.87
N PRO A 148 12.91 -12.79 18.14
CA PRO A 148 12.95 -13.66 19.32
C PRO A 148 11.86 -14.74 19.40
N GLY A 149 10.85 -14.71 18.52
CA GLY A 149 9.97 -15.84 18.24
C GLY A 149 10.44 -16.58 16.99
N LEU A 150 11.01 -17.78 17.16
CA LEU A 150 11.27 -18.75 16.08
C LEU A 150 9.95 -19.14 15.40
N ARG A 151 9.47 -18.35 14.43
CA ARG A 151 8.43 -18.78 13.49
C ARG A 151 9.14 -19.57 12.38
N PRO A 152 8.79 -20.85 12.13
CA PRO A 152 9.32 -21.57 11.00
C PRO A 152 8.91 -20.86 9.70
N PRO A 153 9.79 -20.75 8.69
CA PRO A 153 9.46 -20.13 7.41
C PRO A 153 8.25 -20.84 6.80
N ASN A 154 7.21 -20.09 6.45
CA ASN A 154 6.01 -20.65 5.87
C ASN A 154 6.21 -20.90 4.37
N ALA A 155 5.24 -21.56 3.72
CA ALA A 155 5.33 -21.87 2.29
C ALA A 155 5.47 -20.62 1.40
N LEU A 156 4.97 -19.46 1.84
CA LEU A 156 5.07 -18.18 1.12
C LEU A 156 6.50 -17.63 1.15
N ASP A 157 7.23 -17.81 2.26
CA ASP A 157 8.63 -17.37 2.40
C ASP A 157 9.60 -18.18 1.52
N LEU A 158 9.25 -19.44 1.24
CA LEU A 158 10.07 -20.40 0.49
C LEU A 158 9.80 -20.38 -1.02
N LEU A 159 8.65 -19.87 -1.46
CA LEU A 159 8.22 -19.82 -2.85
C LEU A 159 9.23 -19.13 -3.79
N PRO A 160 9.80 -17.95 -3.47
CA PRO A 160 10.78 -17.29 -4.34
C PRO A 160 12.08 -18.10 -4.50
N ALA A 161 12.52 -18.80 -3.44
CA ALA A 161 13.71 -19.64 -3.47
C ALA A 161 13.49 -20.91 -4.31
N ALA A 162 12.29 -21.49 -4.26
CA ALA A 162 11.90 -22.63 -5.09
C ALA A 162 11.77 -22.26 -6.59
N ILE A 163 11.13 -21.14 -6.89
CA ILE A 163 10.91 -20.66 -8.28
C ILE A 163 12.23 -20.27 -8.94
N GLY A 164 13.17 -19.67 -8.21
CA GLY A 164 14.47 -19.29 -8.76
C GLY A 164 15.51 -20.43 -8.75
N GLY A 165 15.58 -21.22 -7.68
CA GLY A 165 16.64 -22.21 -7.44
C GLY A 165 16.69 -23.36 -8.46
N LEU A 166 15.52 -23.86 -8.87
CA LEU A 166 15.39 -25.01 -9.77
C LEU A 166 15.78 -24.70 -11.23
N PRO A 167 15.32 -23.60 -11.86
CA PRO A 167 15.82 -23.17 -13.17
C PRO A 167 17.30 -22.81 -13.14
N GLY A 168 17.77 -22.30 -12.00
CA GLY A 168 19.16 -21.95 -11.80
C GLY A 168 20.09 -23.15 -12.01
N CYS A 169 19.92 -24.15 -11.16
CA CYS A 169 20.60 -25.44 -11.23
C CYS A 169 20.49 -26.11 -12.62
N TRP A 170 19.43 -25.84 -13.38
CA TRP A 170 19.25 -26.33 -14.75
C TRP A 170 20.21 -25.73 -15.78
N ILE A 171 20.29 -24.40 -15.91
CA ILE A 171 21.20 -23.73 -16.86
C ILE A 171 22.63 -24.17 -16.58
N GLY A 172 22.89 -24.32 -15.28
CA GLY A 172 24.05 -25.00 -14.78
C GLY A 172 24.31 -26.34 -15.44
N LEU A 173 23.67 -27.37 -14.95
CA LEU A 173 24.03 -28.74 -15.28
C LEU A 173 23.79 -29.10 -16.76
N GLY A 174 22.95 -28.34 -17.49
CA GLY A 174 22.82 -28.44 -18.95
C GLY A 174 24.09 -28.02 -19.70
N LEU A 175 24.75 -26.96 -19.24
CA LEU A 175 26.04 -26.50 -19.74
C LEU A 175 27.22 -27.33 -19.22
N SER A 176 27.06 -28.39 -18.43
CA SER A 176 28.19 -29.25 -18.00
C SER A 176 28.37 -30.51 -18.85
N GLY A 177 27.48 -30.79 -19.82
CA GLY A 177 27.61 -31.96 -20.69
C GLY A 177 27.39 -33.31 -19.99
N ALA A 178 26.70 -33.32 -18.85
CA ALA A 178 26.37 -34.55 -18.11
C ALA A 178 25.73 -35.62 -19.02
N ARG A 179 26.24 -36.85 -19.02
CA ARG A 179 25.67 -38.00 -19.77
C ARG A 179 24.88 -38.91 -18.83
N GLY A 180 23.75 -39.49 -19.28
CA GLY A 180 22.99 -40.52 -18.56
C GLY A 180 21.64 -40.10 -17.94
N ARG A 181 21.13 -40.88 -16.97
CA ARG A 181 19.82 -40.69 -16.27
C ARG A 181 19.66 -39.30 -15.65
N VAL A 182 20.76 -38.73 -15.14
CA VAL A 182 20.80 -37.39 -14.52
C VAL A 182 20.44 -36.29 -15.53
N ARG A 183 20.96 -36.33 -16.76
CA ARG A 183 20.58 -35.39 -17.84
C ARG A 183 19.10 -35.44 -18.17
N ARG A 184 18.48 -36.63 -18.17
CA ARG A 184 17.03 -36.78 -18.45
C ARG A 184 16.17 -36.19 -17.33
N VAL A 185 16.53 -36.42 -16.08
CA VAL A 185 15.81 -35.84 -14.93
C VAL A 185 15.92 -34.31 -14.94
N LEU A 186 17.10 -33.77 -15.26
CA LEU A 186 17.37 -32.34 -15.29
C LEU A 186 16.69 -31.60 -16.46
N ILE A 187 16.65 -32.20 -17.66
CA ILE A 187 15.88 -31.64 -18.78
C ILE A 187 14.39 -31.62 -18.41
N ARG A 188 13.87 -32.70 -17.82
CA ARG A 188 12.46 -32.77 -17.39
C ARG A 188 12.12 -31.73 -16.32
N SER A 189 12.95 -31.55 -15.31
CA SER A 189 12.70 -30.54 -14.25
C SER A 189 12.75 -29.11 -14.79
N ALA A 190 13.54 -28.86 -15.82
CA ALA A 190 13.70 -27.55 -16.42
C ALA A 190 12.63 -27.19 -17.42
N THR A 191 12.24 -28.14 -18.25
CA THR A 191 11.04 -28.03 -19.07
C THR A 191 9.85 -27.80 -18.15
N ALA A 192 9.73 -28.52 -17.02
CA ALA A 192 8.69 -28.27 -16.02
C ALA A 192 8.78 -26.86 -15.39
N SER A 193 9.98 -26.34 -15.14
CA SER A 193 10.17 -25.00 -14.55
C SER A 193 9.87 -23.87 -15.54
N LEU A 194 10.32 -23.99 -16.80
CA LEU A 194 9.98 -23.05 -17.88
C LEU A 194 8.49 -23.07 -18.19
N ILE A 195 7.88 -24.26 -18.21
CA ILE A 195 6.42 -24.42 -18.30
C ILE A 195 5.78 -23.73 -17.10
N GLY A 196 6.29 -23.92 -15.89
CA GLY A 196 5.80 -23.24 -14.69
C GLY A 196 5.85 -21.71 -14.80
N ALA A 197 6.99 -21.15 -15.22
CA ALA A 197 7.15 -19.71 -15.42
C ALA A 197 6.23 -19.17 -16.53
N ALA A 198 6.11 -19.89 -17.65
CA ALA A 198 5.19 -19.55 -18.72
C ALA A 198 3.73 -19.61 -18.26
N LEU A 199 3.35 -20.63 -17.48
CA LEU A 199 2.02 -20.76 -16.88
C LEU A 199 1.73 -19.61 -15.91
N ILE A 200 2.70 -19.18 -15.11
CA ILE A 200 2.56 -18.02 -14.22
C ILE A 200 2.39 -16.73 -15.03
N ALA A 201 3.16 -16.53 -16.09
CA ALA A 201 3.03 -15.37 -16.97
C ALA A 201 1.68 -15.34 -17.69
N VAL A 202 1.22 -16.49 -18.20
CA VAL A 202 -0.12 -16.64 -18.79
C VAL A 202 -1.20 -16.39 -17.75
N ALA A 203 -1.05 -16.92 -16.54
CA ALA A 203 -1.98 -16.66 -15.44
C ALA A 203 -2.04 -15.18 -15.07
N ALA A 204 -0.90 -14.48 -15.00
CA ALA A 204 -0.87 -13.04 -14.76
C ALA A 204 -1.58 -12.24 -15.87
N GLY A 205 -1.40 -12.63 -17.14
CA GLY A 205 -2.13 -12.03 -18.27
C GLY A 205 -3.64 -12.31 -18.21
N LEU A 206 -4.05 -13.51 -17.79
CA LEU A 206 -5.45 -13.91 -17.61
C LEU A 206 -6.11 -13.33 -16.36
N ALA A 207 -5.32 -12.83 -15.40
CA ALA A 207 -5.81 -12.18 -14.19
C ALA A 207 -6.32 -10.75 -14.45
N ILE A 208 -5.84 -10.10 -15.53
CA ILE A 208 -6.21 -8.75 -15.91
C ILE A 208 -7.35 -8.80 -16.93
N GLU A 209 -8.42 -8.06 -16.69
CA GLU A 209 -9.59 -8.01 -17.56
C GLU A 209 -9.91 -6.57 -17.97
N SER A 210 -10.51 -6.39 -19.16
CA SER A 210 -10.85 -5.06 -19.68
C SER A 210 -12.15 -4.48 -19.11
N LYS A 211 -12.90 -5.28 -18.35
CA LYS A 211 -14.19 -4.89 -17.77
C LYS A 211 -14.25 -5.32 -16.29
N PRO A 212 -14.92 -4.54 -15.44
CA PRO A 212 -15.15 -4.93 -14.06
C PRO A 212 -16.22 -6.04 -13.98
N LEU A 213 -16.33 -6.70 -12.83
CA LEU A 213 -17.34 -7.74 -12.58
C LEU A 213 -18.77 -7.17 -12.75
N PRO A 214 -19.74 -7.94 -13.23
CA PRO A 214 -21.09 -7.44 -13.56
C PRO A 214 -22.00 -7.36 -12.32
N PHE A 215 -21.58 -6.65 -11.28
CA PHE A 215 -22.43 -6.31 -10.14
C PHE A 215 -22.50 -4.79 -9.92
N GLU A 216 -23.65 -4.35 -9.39
CA GLU A 216 -23.85 -2.99 -8.91
C GLU A 216 -23.44 -2.87 -7.45
N THR A 217 -22.82 -1.75 -7.10
CA THR A 217 -22.55 -1.38 -5.72
C THR A 217 -23.83 -0.95 -5.04
N ALA A 218 -23.94 -1.22 -3.74
CA ALA A 218 -25.04 -0.69 -2.94
C ALA A 218 -24.98 0.85 -3.00
N ARG A 219 -26.11 1.47 -3.34
CA ARG A 219 -26.24 2.93 -3.32
C ARG A 219 -26.60 3.35 -1.91
N LEU A 220 -25.81 4.26 -1.33
CA LEU A 220 -26.00 4.79 0.01
C LEU A 220 -26.97 5.98 -0.03
N THR A 221 -28.20 5.77 0.43
CA THR A 221 -29.13 6.88 0.72
C THR A 221 -28.74 7.62 2.01
N SER A 222 -29.29 8.81 2.22
CA SER A 222 -29.07 9.61 3.43
C SER A 222 -29.57 8.89 4.69
N ASP A 223 -30.81 8.40 4.66
CA ASP A 223 -31.41 7.63 5.77
C ASP A 223 -30.58 6.40 6.16
N GLU A 224 -30.04 5.70 5.16
CA GLU A 224 -29.16 4.54 5.40
C GLU A 224 -27.85 4.94 6.06
N ARG A 225 -27.23 6.05 5.66
CA ARG A 225 -26.01 6.59 6.31
C ARG A 225 -26.26 6.96 7.76
N VAL A 226 -27.38 7.62 8.04
CA VAL A 226 -27.82 7.99 9.39
C VAL A 226 -28.04 6.75 10.25
N ARG A 227 -28.83 5.79 9.76
CA ARG A 227 -29.12 4.52 10.45
C ARG A 227 -27.83 3.76 10.78
N LEU A 228 -26.94 3.57 9.80
CA LEU A 228 -25.69 2.84 9.98
C LEU A 228 -24.76 3.54 10.97
N THR A 229 -24.68 4.87 10.90
CA THR A 229 -23.87 5.65 11.85
C THR A 229 -24.39 5.50 13.29
N ARG A 230 -25.71 5.53 13.50
CA ARG A 230 -26.32 5.28 14.82
C ARG A 230 -26.07 3.86 15.30
N LEU A 231 -26.17 2.86 14.41
CA LEU A 231 -25.88 1.46 14.74
C LEU A 231 -24.44 1.27 15.19
N ILE A 232 -23.47 1.84 14.46
CA ILE A 232 -22.04 1.74 14.81
C ILE A 232 -21.73 2.50 16.11
N ARG A 233 -22.28 3.72 16.29
CA ARG A 233 -22.05 4.53 17.49
C ARG A 233 -22.59 3.86 18.76
N SER A 234 -23.77 3.23 18.69
CA SER A 234 -24.37 2.53 19.83
C SER A 234 -23.59 1.29 20.25
N HIS A 235 -22.81 0.69 19.35
CA HIS A 235 -21.96 -0.48 19.60
C HIS A 235 -20.47 -0.12 19.58
N SER A 236 -20.14 1.14 19.91
CA SER A 236 -18.77 1.65 19.84
C SER A 236 -17.83 0.86 20.76
N PRO A 237 -16.75 0.25 20.23
CA PRO A 237 -15.83 -0.57 21.03
C PRO A 237 -15.12 0.17 22.15
N ARG A 238 -15.12 1.51 22.12
CA ARG A 238 -14.41 2.37 23.08
C ARG A 238 -15.16 2.56 24.39
N VAL A 239 -16.48 2.47 24.35
CA VAL A 239 -17.36 2.76 25.49
C VAL A 239 -17.69 1.48 26.27
N ILE A 240 -17.20 0.33 25.80
CA ILE A 240 -17.42 -0.97 26.43
C ILE A 240 -16.56 -1.07 27.70
N PRO A 241 -17.16 -1.36 28.88
CA PRO A 241 -16.39 -1.58 30.10
C PRO A 241 -15.45 -2.79 29.97
N PRO A 242 -14.27 -2.77 30.62
CA PRO A 242 -13.36 -3.91 30.63
C PRO A 242 -14.06 -5.19 31.09
N GLY A 243 -13.87 -6.29 30.36
CA GLY A 243 -14.48 -7.60 30.67
C GLY A 243 -15.95 -7.75 30.28
N ARG A 244 -16.55 -6.76 29.60
CA ARG A 244 -17.85 -6.91 28.92
C ARG A 244 -17.65 -7.03 27.42
N THR A 245 -18.60 -7.71 26.78
CA THR A 245 -18.67 -7.83 25.33
C THR A 245 -19.99 -7.30 24.79
N VAL A 246 -19.95 -6.91 23.52
CA VAL A 246 -21.10 -6.43 22.76
C VAL A 246 -21.15 -7.21 21.46
N THR A 247 -22.36 -7.57 21.04
CA THR A 247 -22.60 -8.25 19.76
C THR A 247 -23.15 -7.26 18.74
N LEU A 248 -22.39 -6.98 17.70
CA LEU A 248 -22.84 -6.21 16.55
C LEU A 248 -23.38 -7.17 15.49
N THR A 249 -24.64 -7.00 15.11
CA THR A 249 -25.28 -7.77 14.03
C THR A 249 -25.52 -6.87 12.82
N LEU A 250 -24.96 -7.23 11.68
CA LEU A 250 -25.09 -6.52 10.41
C LEU A 250 -25.80 -7.42 9.41
N THR A 251 -26.83 -6.90 8.73
CA THR A 251 -27.43 -7.65 7.61
C THR A 251 -26.47 -7.70 6.42
N GLY A 252 -26.68 -8.63 5.48
CA GLY A 252 -25.91 -8.63 4.23
C GLY A 252 -25.99 -7.30 3.45
N ARG A 253 -27.12 -6.57 3.57
CA ARG A 253 -27.24 -5.21 3.01
C ARG A 253 -26.37 -4.22 3.77
N ASP A 254 -26.38 -4.25 5.11
CA ASP A 254 -25.57 -3.34 5.94
C ASP A 254 -24.07 -3.52 5.67
N VAL A 255 -23.59 -4.76 5.52
CA VAL A 255 -22.19 -5.06 5.15
C VAL A 255 -21.84 -4.44 3.79
N ASN A 256 -22.72 -4.58 2.80
CA ASN A 256 -22.51 -4.02 1.47
C ASN A 256 -22.56 -2.49 1.43
N LEU A 257 -23.43 -1.88 2.23
CA LEU A 257 -23.50 -0.43 2.40
C LEU A 257 -22.22 0.11 3.07
N LEU A 258 -21.76 -0.51 4.16
CA LEU A 258 -20.51 -0.13 4.83
C LEU A 258 -19.28 -0.33 3.93
N LEU A 259 -19.27 -1.39 3.12
CA LEU A 259 -18.22 -1.64 2.14
C LEU A 259 -18.22 -0.58 1.03
N ALA A 260 -19.39 -0.23 0.50
CA ALA A 260 -19.53 0.83 -0.49
C ALA A 260 -19.08 2.18 0.07
N TRP A 261 -19.43 2.49 1.32
CA TRP A 261 -19.00 3.71 2.00
C TRP A 261 -17.49 3.73 2.25
N GLY A 262 -16.90 2.65 2.76
CA GLY A 262 -15.47 2.58 2.99
C GLY A 262 -14.65 2.70 1.69
N LEU A 263 -15.14 2.11 0.60
CA LEU A 263 -14.49 2.20 -0.71
C LEU A 263 -14.63 3.59 -1.34
N SER A 264 -15.70 4.35 -1.04
CA SER A 264 -15.85 5.72 -1.56
C SER A 264 -14.85 6.71 -0.96
N LEU A 265 -14.26 6.40 0.20
CA LEU A 265 -13.20 7.20 0.83
C LEU A 265 -11.83 7.01 0.16
N GLY A 266 -11.67 6.00 -0.71
CA GLY A 266 -10.42 5.68 -1.42
C GLY A 266 -10.36 6.24 -2.84
N SER A 267 -9.44 5.73 -3.67
CA SER A 267 -9.36 6.16 -5.08
C SER A 267 -10.61 5.76 -5.85
N GLU A 268 -10.98 6.59 -6.83
CA GLU A 268 -12.06 6.32 -7.76
C GLU A 268 -11.85 4.99 -8.53
N ASP A 269 -12.95 4.37 -9.00
CA ASP A 269 -13.02 3.10 -9.75
C ASP A 269 -12.72 1.79 -9.00
N ARG A 270 -13.20 1.70 -7.77
CA ARG A 270 -13.22 0.44 -7.00
C ARG A 270 -14.66 0.03 -6.72
N LYS A 271 -14.91 -1.27 -6.76
CA LYS A 271 -16.17 -1.82 -6.25
C LYS A 271 -15.96 -3.17 -5.61
N ALA A 272 -16.72 -3.40 -4.55
CA ALA A 272 -16.81 -4.71 -3.95
C ALA A 272 -18.23 -5.01 -3.48
N ARG A 273 -18.54 -6.29 -3.35
CA ARG A 273 -19.79 -6.83 -2.84
C ARG A 273 -19.49 -8.08 -2.03
N VAL A 274 -20.18 -8.22 -0.91
CA VAL A 274 -20.16 -9.42 -0.08
C VAL A 274 -21.50 -10.13 -0.20
N GLU A 275 -21.44 -11.43 -0.43
CA GLU A 275 -22.57 -12.35 -0.38
C GLU A 275 -22.37 -13.29 0.81
N LEU A 276 -23.38 -13.39 1.67
CA LEU A 276 -23.32 -14.22 2.87
C LEU A 276 -24.08 -15.53 2.61
N GLU A 277 -23.45 -16.64 2.93
CA GLU A 277 -24.01 -17.99 2.90
C GLU A 277 -23.85 -18.64 4.29
N GLN A 278 -24.40 -19.83 4.50
CA GLN A 278 -24.30 -20.51 5.79
C GLN A 278 -22.83 -20.84 6.10
N ASN A 279 -22.26 -20.21 7.13
CA ASN A 279 -20.86 -20.34 7.55
C ASN A 279 -19.81 -19.95 6.49
N GLU A 280 -20.21 -19.27 5.42
CA GLU A 280 -19.33 -18.91 4.30
C GLU A 280 -19.66 -17.50 3.80
N ALA A 281 -18.63 -16.74 3.44
CA ALA A 281 -18.77 -15.43 2.83
C ALA A 281 -18.04 -15.40 1.49
N ARG A 282 -18.68 -14.79 0.49
CA ARG A 282 -18.10 -14.58 -0.83
C ARG A 282 -17.91 -13.10 -1.08
N LEU A 283 -16.67 -12.68 -1.26
CA LEU A 283 -16.27 -11.33 -1.65
C LEU A 283 -16.03 -11.27 -3.16
N LEU A 284 -16.76 -10.40 -3.85
CA LEU A 284 -16.53 -10.02 -5.22
C LEU A 284 -15.91 -8.62 -5.22
N ALA A 285 -14.75 -8.45 -5.85
CA ALA A 285 -14.04 -7.18 -5.90
C ALA A 285 -13.53 -6.89 -7.31
N SER A 286 -13.57 -5.61 -7.71
CA SER A 286 -13.01 -5.09 -8.95
C SER A 286 -12.23 -3.82 -8.65
N ILE A 287 -10.94 -3.83 -8.96
CA ILE A 287 -10.04 -2.69 -8.77
C ILE A 287 -9.48 -2.28 -10.12
N ARG A 288 -9.65 -1.00 -10.50
CA ARG A 288 -9.00 -0.46 -11.69
C ARG A 288 -7.49 -0.34 -11.45
N LEU A 289 -6.70 -0.87 -12.38
CA LEU A 289 -5.24 -0.80 -12.33
C LEU A 289 -4.75 0.50 -13.00
N PRO A 290 -3.88 1.30 -12.35
CA PRO A 290 -3.32 2.53 -12.91
C PRO A 290 -2.13 2.23 -13.83
N VAL A 291 -2.38 1.44 -14.87
CA VAL A 291 -1.41 1.10 -15.92
C VAL A 291 -1.75 1.93 -17.15
N GLY A 292 -0.85 2.84 -17.54
CA GLY A 292 -1.05 3.76 -18.67
C GLY A 292 -1.23 3.01 -19.98
N GLY A 293 -2.48 2.90 -20.43
CA GLY A 293 -2.88 2.26 -21.67
C GLY A 293 -4.24 2.77 -22.14
N ALA A 294 -4.56 2.59 -23.42
CA ALA A 294 -5.77 3.13 -24.06
C ALA A 294 -7.09 2.48 -23.60
N SER A 295 -7.05 1.41 -22.80
CA SER A 295 -8.23 0.74 -22.26
C SER A 295 -8.10 0.52 -20.75
N PRO A 296 -9.19 0.69 -19.98
CA PRO A 296 -9.15 0.47 -18.54
C PRO A 296 -8.93 -1.02 -18.25
N ASN A 297 -7.91 -1.30 -17.44
CA ASN A 297 -7.60 -2.64 -16.96
C ASN A 297 -8.11 -2.81 -15.53
N TYR A 298 -8.76 -3.93 -15.27
CA TYR A 298 -9.32 -4.30 -13.97
C TYR A 298 -8.68 -5.58 -13.46
N LEU A 299 -8.38 -5.58 -12.17
CA LEU A 299 -8.12 -6.78 -11.42
C LEU A 299 -9.44 -7.20 -10.75
N ASN A 300 -10.05 -8.24 -11.30
CA ASN A 300 -11.26 -8.82 -10.74
C ASN A 300 -10.88 -9.97 -9.80
N ALA A 301 -11.43 -10.00 -8.61
CA ALA A 301 -11.22 -11.08 -7.66
C ALA A 301 -12.55 -11.58 -7.10
N THR A 302 -12.68 -12.89 -6.98
CA THR A 302 -13.78 -13.55 -6.26
C THR A 302 -13.17 -14.48 -5.24
N VAL A 303 -13.43 -14.21 -3.98
CA VAL A 303 -12.90 -14.97 -2.84
C VAL A 303 -14.08 -15.56 -2.09
N GLY A 304 -14.14 -16.88 -1.97
CA GLY A 304 -15.03 -17.58 -1.07
C GLY A 304 -14.23 -18.14 0.10
N GLY A 305 -14.73 -18.00 1.31
CA GLY A 305 -14.06 -18.55 2.47
C GLY A 305 -14.91 -18.52 3.73
N ARG A 306 -14.42 -19.27 4.71
CA ARG A 306 -14.99 -19.36 6.06
C ARG A 306 -14.05 -18.67 7.02
N ALA A 307 -14.62 -17.89 7.93
CA ALA A 307 -13.89 -17.28 9.02
C ALA A 307 -14.52 -17.73 10.34
N SER A 308 -13.69 -18.22 11.26
CA SER A 308 -14.09 -18.50 12.63
C SER A 308 -13.04 -18.01 13.60
N MET A 309 -13.43 -17.85 14.87
CA MET A 309 -12.53 -17.58 15.97
C MET A 309 -12.49 -18.83 16.86
N ASP A 310 -11.33 -19.46 16.97
CA ASP A 310 -11.07 -20.60 17.88
C ASP A 310 -10.04 -20.15 18.92
N ASP A 311 -10.36 -20.18 20.21
CA ASP A 311 -9.46 -19.79 21.32
C ASP A 311 -8.74 -18.45 21.11
N GLY A 312 -9.47 -17.44 20.61
CA GLY A 312 -8.93 -16.10 20.32
C GLY A 312 -8.02 -16.03 19.09
N ARG A 313 -7.98 -17.07 18.25
CA ARG A 313 -7.24 -17.07 16.98
C ARG A 313 -8.18 -17.10 15.78
N LEU A 314 -7.93 -16.19 14.84
CA LEU A 314 -8.60 -16.16 13.56
C LEU A 314 -8.22 -17.38 12.72
N ARG A 315 -9.20 -18.19 12.35
CA ARG A 315 -9.06 -19.25 11.36
C ARG A 315 -9.78 -18.84 10.09
N LEU A 316 -9.02 -18.82 9.00
CA LEU A 316 -9.53 -18.56 7.66
C LEU A 316 -9.33 -19.81 6.81
N ASP A 317 -10.41 -20.32 6.25
CA ASP A 317 -10.40 -21.40 5.26
C ASP A 317 -10.90 -20.84 3.93
N VAL A 318 -9.98 -20.57 3.01
CA VAL A 318 -10.32 -20.03 1.68
C VAL A 318 -10.78 -21.20 0.79
N THR A 319 -12.09 -21.30 0.57
CA THR A 319 -12.72 -22.40 -0.18
C THR A 319 -12.52 -22.22 -1.69
N ALA A 320 -12.54 -20.99 -2.18
CA ALA A 320 -12.40 -20.66 -3.58
C ALA A 320 -11.71 -19.29 -3.77
N LEU A 321 -10.81 -19.21 -4.74
CA LEU A 321 -10.21 -17.95 -5.18
C LEU A 321 -10.13 -17.95 -6.69
N GLN A 322 -10.73 -16.93 -7.30
CA GLN A 322 -10.61 -16.64 -8.72
C GLN A 322 -10.09 -15.22 -8.89
N VAL A 323 -9.03 -15.05 -9.66
CA VAL A 323 -8.46 -13.74 -10.02
C VAL A 323 -8.51 -13.62 -11.54
N GLY A 324 -9.32 -12.69 -12.05
CA GLY A 324 -9.72 -12.60 -13.45
C GLY A 324 -10.28 -13.94 -13.94
N ARG A 325 -9.59 -14.54 -14.91
CA ARG A 325 -9.94 -15.85 -15.48
C ARG A 325 -9.19 -17.02 -14.84
N VAL A 326 -8.31 -16.76 -13.88
CA VAL A 326 -7.49 -17.79 -13.21
C VAL A 326 -8.20 -18.26 -11.95
N ARG A 327 -8.62 -19.52 -11.94
CA ARG A 327 -9.09 -20.19 -10.72
C ARG A 327 -7.92 -20.87 -10.02
N VAL A 328 -7.69 -20.49 -8.77
CA VAL A 328 -6.63 -21.08 -7.95
C VAL A 328 -7.08 -22.46 -7.47
N PRO A 329 -6.28 -23.52 -7.70
CA PRO A 329 -6.61 -24.86 -7.24
C PRO A 329 -6.77 -24.93 -5.72
N ARG A 330 -7.78 -25.67 -5.25
CA ARG A 330 -8.09 -25.82 -3.81
C ARG A 330 -6.92 -26.31 -2.95
N VAL A 331 -6.05 -27.16 -3.52
CA VAL A 331 -4.84 -27.65 -2.83
C VAL A 331 -3.89 -26.50 -2.48
N LEU A 332 -3.73 -25.53 -3.38
CA LEU A 332 -2.89 -24.37 -3.13
C LEU A 332 -3.55 -23.46 -2.08
N LEU A 333 -4.87 -23.27 -2.15
CA LEU A 333 -5.59 -22.49 -1.15
C LEU A 333 -5.48 -23.09 0.24
N TRP A 334 -5.67 -24.39 0.38
CA TRP A 334 -5.47 -25.09 1.65
C TRP A 334 -4.05 -24.92 2.20
N LEU A 335 -3.02 -25.00 1.34
CA LEU A 335 -1.63 -24.82 1.73
C LEU A 335 -1.33 -23.36 2.17
N LEU A 336 -1.95 -22.38 1.52
CA LEU A 336 -1.68 -20.95 1.75
C LEU A 336 -2.57 -20.32 2.84
N SER A 337 -3.74 -20.90 3.13
CA SER A 337 -4.73 -20.36 4.06
C SER A 337 -4.18 -20.08 5.47
N PRO A 338 -3.39 -20.97 6.10
CA PRO A 338 -2.80 -20.68 7.41
C PRO A 338 -1.86 -19.48 7.38
N GLY A 339 -1.04 -19.35 6.33
CA GLY A 339 -0.12 -18.23 6.17
C GLY A 339 -0.85 -16.90 5.95
N LEU A 340 -1.98 -16.93 5.24
CA LEU A 340 -2.85 -15.77 5.07
C LEU A 340 -3.54 -15.38 6.39
N ALA A 341 -4.04 -16.35 7.14
CA ALA A 341 -4.65 -16.13 8.45
C ALA A 341 -3.65 -15.50 9.44
N ASP A 342 -2.44 -16.03 9.52
CA ASP A 342 -1.37 -15.50 10.38
C ASP A 342 -0.97 -14.09 9.98
N ARG A 343 -0.91 -13.80 8.67
CA ARG A 343 -0.63 -12.46 8.15
C ARG A 343 -1.71 -11.45 8.54
N ILE A 344 -2.99 -11.82 8.41
CA ILE A 344 -4.13 -10.97 8.80
C ILE A 344 -4.13 -10.75 10.32
N ALA A 345 -3.95 -11.82 11.10
CA ALA A 345 -3.95 -11.75 12.56
C ALA A 345 -2.72 -11.01 13.14
N SER A 346 -1.58 -11.04 12.44
CA SER A 346 -0.35 -10.35 12.87
C SER A 346 -0.23 -8.94 12.30
N ASP A 347 -1.19 -8.47 11.48
CA ASP A 347 -1.16 -7.12 10.93
C ASP A 347 -1.26 -6.11 12.09
N PRO A 348 -0.29 -5.19 12.27
CA PRO A 348 -0.27 -4.26 13.40
C PRO A 348 -1.55 -3.42 13.55
N ARG A 349 -2.27 -3.19 12.43
CA ARG A 349 -3.51 -2.42 12.39
C ARG A 349 -4.70 -3.30 12.75
N LEU A 350 -4.79 -4.51 12.19
CA LEU A 350 -5.95 -5.37 12.45
C LEU A 350 -5.86 -6.08 13.80
N LYS A 351 -4.65 -6.37 14.29
CA LYS A 351 -4.40 -7.16 15.50
C LYS A 351 -5.13 -6.64 16.75
N PRO A 352 -5.11 -5.34 17.11
CA PRO A 352 -5.82 -4.84 18.29
C PRO A 352 -7.33 -5.09 18.23
N ALA A 353 -7.93 -5.02 17.03
CA ALA A 353 -9.34 -5.31 16.83
C ALA A 353 -9.60 -6.82 16.86
N LEU A 354 -8.81 -7.61 16.12
CA LEU A 354 -8.96 -9.06 16.03
C LEU A 354 -8.77 -9.77 17.38
N ASP A 355 -7.82 -9.31 18.20
CA ASP A 355 -7.56 -9.84 19.55
C ASP A 355 -8.77 -9.71 20.49
N GLN A 356 -9.67 -8.75 20.22
CA GLN A 356 -10.85 -8.48 21.04
C GLN A 356 -12.12 -9.13 20.50
N ILE A 357 -12.07 -9.74 19.31
CA ILE A 357 -13.21 -10.48 18.76
C ILE A 357 -13.24 -11.86 19.41
N GLU A 358 -14.30 -12.15 20.15
CA GLU A 358 -14.49 -13.45 20.79
C GLU A 358 -15.18 -14.44 19.86
N ARG A 359 -16.16 -13.97 19.08
CA ARG A 359 -16.99 -14.81 18.22
C ARG A 359 -17.37 -14.09 16.94
N VAL A 360 -17.32 -14.82 15.83
CA VAL A 360 -17.85 -14.41 14.53
C VAL A 360 -18.84 -15.47 14.07
N GLU A 361 -20.02 -15.03 13.67
CA GLU A 361 -21.07 -15.88 13.12
C GLU A 361 -21.49 -15.35 11.75
N ILE A 362 -21.44 -16.24 10.75
CA ILE A 362 -21.81 -15.95 9.38
C ILE A 362 -23.06 -16.74 9.04
N ALA A 363 -24.18 -16.05 8.92
CA ALA A 363 -25.46 -16.60 8.51
C ALA A 363 -25.88 -16.03 7.15
N PRO A 364 -26.80 -16.70 6.41
CA PRO A 364 -27.24 -16.22 5.10
C PRO A 364 -27.84 -14.81 5.11
N THR A 365 -28.42 -14.38 6.23
CA THR A 365 -29.08 -13.06 6.36
C THR A 365 -28.23 -12.02 7.08
N HIS A 366 -27.27 -12.44 7.90
CA HIS A 366 -26.55 -11.53 8.78
C HIS A 366 -25.14 -12.04 9.13
N LEU A 367 -24.28 -11.09 9.44
CA LEU A 367 -22.96 -11.27 10.03
C LEU A 367 -23.03 -10.74 11.47
N ALA A 368 -22.74 -11.58 12.45
CA ALA A 368 -22.66 -11.16 13.85
C ALA A 368 -21.22 -11.29 14.36
N ALA A 369 -20.73 -10.24 15.01
CA ALA A 369 -19.42 -10.22 15.65
C ALA A 369 -19.58 -9.82 17.12
N THR A 370 -19.05 -10.64 18.03
CA THR A 370 -19.00 -10.35 19.47
C THR A 370 -17.58 -9.94 19.83
N TYR A 371 -17.44 -8.75 20.39
CA TYR A 371 -16.14 -8.19 20.73
C TYR A 371 -16.16 -7.42 22.05
N GLY A 372 -14.99 -7.37 22.69
CA GLY A 372 -14.73 -6.61 23.91
C GLY A 372 -14.29 -5.17 23.64
N LYS A 373 -13.69 -4.54 24.65
CA LYS A 373 -13.16 -3.19 24.53
C LYS A 373 -11.94 -3.18 23.60
N ILE A 374 -12.01 -2.41 22.52
CA ILE A 374 -10.88 -2.23 21.61
C ILE A 374 -10.14 -0.96 21.97
N ASP A 375 -8.98 -1.12 22.60
CA ASP A 375 -8.01 -0.04 22.81
C ASP A 375 -7.20 0.13 21.53
N MET A 376 -7.59 1.12 20.73
CA MET A 376 -6.89 1.45 19.49
C MET A 376 -5.51 2.03 19.85
N PRO A 377 -4.39 1.46 19.35
CA PRO A 377 -3.07 1.98 19.64
C PRO A 377 -2.90 3.43 19.15
N GLU A 378 -2.03 4.19 19.80
CA GLU A 378 -1.65 5.53 19.36
C GLU A 378 -1.14 5.47 17.92
N GLY A 379 -1.69 6.31 17.04
CA GLY A 379 -1.36 6.31 15.61
C GLY A 379 -2.23 5.41 14.72
N PHE A 380 -3.06 4.51 15.25
CA PHE A 380 -3.93 3.63 14.45
C PHE A 380 -4.85 4.40 13.48
N ARG A 381 -5.32 5.58 13.88
CA ARG A 381 -6.11 6.49 13.03
C ARG A 381 -5.26 7.03 11.87
N ASN A 382 -4.02 7.45 12.16
CA ASN A 382 -3.04 7.92 11.18
C ASN A 382 -2.49 6.76 10.30
N ASP A 383 -2.85 5.52 10.61
CA ASP A 383 -2.48 4.34 9.83
C ASP A 383 -3.64 3.86 8.95
N ILE A 384 -4.89 3.97 9.43
CA ILE A 384 -6.09 3.64 8.65
C ILE A 384 -6.41 4.70 7.60
N PHE A 385 -6.35 5.97 7.99
CA PHE A 385 -6.74 7.09 7.14
C PHE A 385 -5.54 7.67 6.35
N GLY A 386 -4.38 6.99 6.37
CA GLY A 386 -3.07 7.54 5.93
C GLY A 386 -2.47 8.45 6.99
N GLU A 387 -1.23 8.96 6.82
CA GLU A 387 -0.53 9.93 7.72
C GLU A 387 -1.38 11.20 7.97
N VAL A 388 -2.48 11.04 8.69
CA VAL A 388 -3.46 12.04 9.07
C VAL A 388 -3.01 12.50 10.44
N GLY A 389 -1.89 13.21 10.44
CA GLY A 389 -1.25 13.69 11.63
C GLY A 389 -0.18 14.69 11.25
N PRO A 390 -0.09 15.85 11.91
CA PRO A 390 0.97 16.80 11.65
C PRO A 390 2.33 16.14 11.91
N ASN A 391 3.26 16.28 10.97
CA ASN A 391 4.66 15.90 11.20
C ASN A 391 5.27 16.74 12.35
N GLU A 392 6.44 16.36 12.86
CA GLU A 392 7.08 17.04 14.01
C GLU A 392 7.22 18.56 13.80
N GLN A 393 7.45 18.99 12.56
CA GLN A 393 7.54 20.41 12.18
C GLN A 393 6.19 21.14 12.30
N VAL A 394 5.10 20.53 11.83
CA VAL A 394 3.74 21.07 11.97
C VAL A 394 3.34 21.09 13.45
N VAL A 395 3.73 20.08 14.25
CA VAL A 395 3.47 20.09 15.71
C VAL A 395 4.18 21.26 16.40
N ALA A 396 5.45 21.51 16.07
CA ALA A 396 6.20 22.64 16.60
C ALA A 396 5.58 24.00 16.19
N ALA A 397 5.22 24.16 14.92
CA ALA A 397 4.54 25.35 14.42
C ALA A 397 3.17 25.56 15.09
N MET A 398 2.41 24.48 15.30
CA MET A 398 1.09 24.52 15.93
C MET A 398 1.16 24.96 17.39
N ARG A 399 2.22 24.59 18.13
CA ARG A 399 2.46 25.12 19.50
C ARG A 399 2.56 26.65 19.51
N ALA A 400 3.34 27.21 18.58
CA ALA A 400 3.47 28.66 18.45
C ALA A 400 2.14 29.33 18.09
N GLN A 401 1.32 28.69 17.25
CA GLN A 401 -0.01 29.16 16.90
C GLN A 401 -0.96 29.17 18.11
N PHE A 402 -0.98 28.11 18.91
CA PHE A 402 -1.79 28.06 20.13
C PHE A 402 -1.40 29.15 21.13
N GLU A 403 -0.11 29.44 21.31
CA GLU A 403 0.33 30.54 22.17
C GLU A 403 -0.14 31.92 21.67
N ARG A 404 -0.16 32.13 20.34
CA ARG A 404 -0.69 33.36 19.74
C ARG A 404 -2.20 33.47 19.93
N ILE A 405 -2.96 32.41 19.64
CA ILE A 405 -4.42 32.37 19.80
C ILE A 405 -4.79 32.57 21.28
N SER A 406 -4.10 31.92 22.20
CA SER A 406 -4.36 32.04 23.64
C SER A 406 -4.08 33.46 24.17
N ARG A 407 -3.06 34.14 23.63
CA ARG A 407 -2.80 35.55 23.94
C ARG A 407 -3.95 36.46 23.51
N LEU A 408 -4.51 36.23 22.33
CA LEU A 408 -5.66 37.00 21.82
C LEU A 408 -6.94 36.70 22.60
N GLY A 409 -7.15 35.43 22.98
CA GLY A 409 -8.31 35.02 23.79
C GLY A 409 -8.40 35.71 25.16
N ARG A 410 -7.30 36.28 25.68
CA ARG A 410 -7.30 37.07 26.94
C ARG A 410 -7.93 38.44 26.82
N ARG A 411 -8.02 39.01 25.60
CA ARG A 411 -8.67 40.30 25.33
C ARG A 411 -9.40 40.21 24.00
N LEU A 412 -10.65 39.75 24.07
CA LEU A 412 -11.46 39.53 22.87
C LEU A 412 -11.91 40.87 22.28
N PRO A 413 -11.76 41.07 20.95
CA PRO A 413 -12.39 42.19 20.25
C PRO A 413 -13.93 42.05 20.26
N PRO A 414 -14.68 43.05 19.77
CA PRO A 414 -16.13 42.94 19.57
C PRO A 414 -16.50 41.67 18.80
N PRO A 415 -17.63 41.00 19.13
CA PRO A 415 -18.02 39.72 18.54
C PRO A 415 -17.84 39.62 17.03
N ASP A 416 -18.29 40.64 16.28
CA ASP A 416 -18.30 40.65 14.81
C ASP A 416 -16.89 40.72 14.19
N GLU A 417 -15.89 41.21 14.93
CA GLU A 417 -14.50 41.32 14.46
C GLU A 417 -13.64 40.13 14.90
N ARG A 418 -14.14 39.29 15.83
CA ARG A 418 -13.34 38.21 16.43
C ARG A 418 -12.83 37.22 15.40
N PHE A 419 -13.69 36.77 14.48
CA PHE A 419 -13.31 35.77 13.49
C PHE A 419 -12.16 36.27 12.61
N ALA A 420 -12.32 37.48 12.07
CA ALA A 420 -11.30 38.16 11.28
C ALA A 420 -9.99 38.34 12.05
N THR A 421 -10.07 38.75 13.32
CA THR A 421 -8.90 38.98 14.18
C THR A 421 -8.11 37.70 14.43
N PHE A 422 -8.78 36.58 14.73
CA PHE A 422 -8.12 35.29 14.96
C PHE A 422 -7.46 34.75 13.69
N LEU A 423 -8.15 34.79 12.55
CA LEU A 423 -7.57 34.37 11.26
C LEU A 423 -6.37 35.23 10.89
N GLN A 424 -6.52 36.56 10.92
CA GLN A 424 -5.44 37.49 10.60
C GLN A 424 -4.21 37.25 11.47
N ALA A 425 -4.39 37.07 12.78
CA ALA A 425 -3.27 36.87 13.68
C ALA A 425 -2.55 35.52 13.47
N ALA A 426 -3.29 34.46 13.18
CA ALA A 426 -2.71 33.14 12.89
C ALA A 426 -1.88 33.18 11.59
N PHE A 427 -2.41 33.79 10.53
CA PHE A 427 -1.71 33.90 9.24
C PHE A 427 -0.62 34.95 9.22
N ARG A 428 -0.70 36.00 10.05
CA ARG A 428 0.43 36.90 10.29
C ARG A 428 1.60 36.16 10.95
N LEU A 429 1.34 35.33 11.95
CA LEU A 429 2.38 34.50 12.55
C LEU A 429 2.95 33.48 11.55
N ALA A 430 2.10 32.85 10.74
CA ALA A 430 2.54 31.95 9.68
C ALA A 430 3.45 32.69 8.67
N HIS A 431 3.07 33.90 8.27
CA HIS A 431 3.89 34.74 7.39
C HIS A 431 5.26 35.07 7.98
N GLU A 432 5.31 35.50 9.25
CA GLU A 432 6.54 35.81 9.98
C GLU A 432 7.48 34.58 10.04
N ARG A 433 6.93 33.40 10.32
CA ARG A 433 7.71 32.15 10.47
C ARG A 433 8.15 31.56 9.13
N SER A 434 7.39 31.83 8.06
CA SER A 434 7.70 31.38 6.69
C SER A 434 8.88 32.10 6.04
N ALA A 435 9.53 33.01 6.77
CA ALA A 435 10.83 33.56 6.41
C ALA A 435 11.95 32.51 6.50
N SER A 436 11.81 31.52 7.41
CA SER A 436 12.80 30.46 7.63
C SER A 436 12.22 29.05 7.66
N ALA A 437 10.90 28.89 7.66
CA ALA A 437 10.19 27.62 7.60
C ALA A 437 9.37 27.46 6.31
N ASP A 438 8.92 26.24 6.04
CA ASP A 438 8.02 25.95 4.91
C ASP A 438 6.65 26.64 5.13
N PRO A 439 6.21 27.51 4.20
CA PRO A 439 4.93 28.20 4.32
C PRO A 439 3.72 27.27 4.28
N VAL A 440 3.81 26.13 3.62
CA VAL A 440 2.75 25.12 3.62
C VAL A 440 2.61 24.57 5.04
N VAL A 441 3.70 24.17 5.68
CA VAL A 441 3.71 23.66 7.07
C VAL A 441 3.15 24.70 8.05
N GLU A 442 3.56 25.96 7.94
CA GLU A 442 3.09 27.04 8.82
C GLU A 442 1.59 27.34 8.63
N ASN A 443 1.08 27.29 7.39
CA ASN A 443 -0.34 27.43 7.12
C ASN A 443 -1.14 26.23 7.62
N ARG A 444 -0.63 24.99 7.44
CA ARG A 444 -1.28 23.80 7.98
C ARG A 444 -1.43 23.90 9.49
N ALA A 445 -0.38 24.31 10.19
CA ALA A 445 -0.40 24.54 11.63
C ALA A 445 -1.40 25.62 12.06
N ALA A 446 -1.47 26.74 11.32
CA ALA A 446 -2.42 27.82 11.59
C ALA A 446 -3.88 27.35 11.48
N VAL A 447 -4.21 26.65 10.40
CA VAL A 447 -5.57 26.15 10.15
C VAL A 447 -5.98 25.11 11.21
N ILE A 448 -5.12 24.15 11.53
CA ILE A 448 -5.39 23.13 12.56
C ILE A 448 -5.58 23.79 13.94
N ALA A 449 -4.70 24.72 14.32
CA ALA A 449 -4.79 25.41 15.60
C ALA A 449 -6.09 26.21 15.73
N LEU A 450 -6.53 26.89 14.68
CA LEU A 450 -7.83 27.58 14.64
C LEU A 450 -8.99 26.59 14.73
N GLY A 451 -8.94 25.46 14.01
CA GLY A 451 -9.96 24.39 14.07
C GLY A 451 -10.14 23.82 15.47
N ILE A 452 -9.06 23.63 16.22
CA ILE A 452 -9.10 23.16 17.61
C ILE A 452 -9.60 24.28 18.55
N ALA A 453 -9.09 25.50 18.40
CA ALA A 453 -9.33 26.57 19.36
C ALA A 453 -10.71 27.25 19.22
N LEU A 454 -11.21 27.39 18.00
CA LEU A 454 -12.47 28.07 17.69
C LEU A 454 -13.56 27.11 17.20
N GLY A 455 -13.17 25.97 16.62
CA GLY A 455 -14.08 24.95 16.07
C GLY A 455 -14.54 23.93 17.12
N HIS A 456 -13.89 22.76 17.14
CA HIS A 456 -14.27 21.65 18.03
C HIS A 456 -13.06 20.84 18.51
N ASP A 457 -13.15 20.35 19.76
CA ASP A 457 -12.10 19.53 20.40
C ASP A 457 -11.81 18.21 19.69
N VAL A 458 -12.74 17.77 18.83
CA VAL A 458 -12.61 16.48 18.13
C VAL A 458 -11.43 16.52 17.16
N ILE A 459 -11.08 17.71 16.67
CA ILE A 459 -9.89 17.93 15.82
C ILE A 459 -8.62 17.63 16.60
N GLY A 460 -8.59 17.94 17.90
CA GLY A 460 -7.47 17.60 18.77
C GLY A 460 -7.25 16.08 18.91
N GLU A 461 -8.30 15.28 18.73
CA GLU A 461 -8.17 13.81 18.75
C GLU A 461 -7.50 13.23 17.50
N PHE A 462 -7.39 14.01 16.42
CA PHE A 462 -6.68 13.64 15.19
C PHE A 462 -5.21 14.11 15.21
N VAL A 463 -4.77 14.74 16.29
CA VAL A 463 -3.43 15.33 16.41
C VAL A 463 -2.70 14.76 17.61
N THR A 464 -1.73 13.88 17.37
CA THR A 464 -0.85 13.32 18.40
C THR A 464 0.30 14.27 18.72
N GLY A 465 0.70 14.39 20.00
CA GLY A 465 1.90 15.13 20.40
C GLY A 465 1.70 16.59 20.82
N ILE A 466 0.46 17.05 21.02
CA ILE A 466 0.20 18.27 21.79
C ILE A 466 0.22 17.88 23.28
N PRO A 467 1.16 18.39 24.09
CA PRO A 467 1.02 18.24 25.53
C PRO A 467 -0.26 18.96 25.93
N GLY A 468 -1.20 18.25 26.55
CA GLY A 468 -2.41 18.82 27.17
C GLY A 468 -2.12 19.87 28.27
N GLU A 469 -0.86 20.26 28.43
CA GLU A 469 -0.33 21.15 29.46
C GLU A 469 -0.04 22.57 28.95
N SER A 470 -0.01 22.82 27.63
CA SER A 470 0.51 24.10 27.09
C SER A 470 -0.52 25.22 26.92
N VAL A 471 -1.82 24.94 27.03
CA VAL A 471 -2.88 25.94 26.82
C VAL A 471 -3.93 25.90 27.94
N PRO A 472 -4.16 27.01 28.68
CA PRO A 472 -5.18 27.05 29.72
C PRO A 472 -6.57 26.69 29.17
N PRO A 473 -7.30 25.72 29.76
CA PRO A 473 -8.63 25.31 29.29
C PRO A 473 -9.66 26.45 29.22
N GLN A 474 -9.48 27.47 30.07
CA GLN A 474 -10.37 28.62 30.18
C GLN A 474 -10.22 29.59 28.98
N SER A 475 -9.01 29.78 28.44
CA SER A 475 -8.81 30.65 27.27
C SER A 475 -9.39 30.06 25.99
N LEU A 476 -9.38 28.72 25.85
CA LEU A 476 -9.98 28.02 24.71
C LEU A 476 -11.51 27.99 24.75
N ARG A 477 -12.14 28.11 25.93
CA ARG A 477 -13.61 28.14 26.05
C ARG A 477 -14.19 29.44 25.51
N LEU A 478 -13.53 30.58 25.76
CA LEU A 478 -13.98 31.90 25.30
C LEU A 478 -13.77 32.09 23.78
N THR A 479 -12.78 31.42 23.18
CA THR A 479 -12.56 31.42 21.73
C THR A 479 -13.56 30.57 20.95
N ARG A 480 -14.36 29.71 21.61
CA ARG A 480 -15.44 28.94 20.95
C ARG A 480 -16.73 29.73 20.74
N MET A 481 -16.75 31.01 21.11
CA MET A 481 -17.87 31.94 20.92
C MET A 481 -17.48 33.06 19.94
N VAL A 482 -16.82 32.66 18.85
CA VAL A 482 -16.39 33.56 17.78
C VAL A 482 -17.40 33.43 16.64
N PRO A 483 -18.29 34.41 16.43
CA PRO A 483 -19.28 34.33 15.36
C PRO A 483 -18.66 34.64 14.00
N LEU A 484 -19.16 33.96 12.98
CA LEU A 484 -18.98 34.28 11.56
C LEU A 484 -20.31 34.83 11.05
N ARG A 485 -20.35 36.09 10.59
CA ARG A 485 -21.59 36.79 10.21
C ARG A 485 -22.69 36.69 11.27
N GLY A 486 -22.34 36.86 12.54
CA GLY A 486 -23.27 36.78 13.68
C GLY A 486 -23.58 35.36 14.18
N ARG A 487 -23.09 34.31 13.51
CA ARG A 487 -23.37 32.90 13.83
C ARG A 487 -22.13 32.11 14.28
N VAL A 488 -22.17 31.54 15.48
CA VAL A 488 -21.05 30.80 16.08
C VAL A 488 -20.95 29.37 15.51
N ASP A 489 -22.05 28.79 15.11
CA ASP A 489 -22.12 27.52 14.40
C ASP A 489 -21.41 27.60 13.04
N TRP A 490 -21.63 28.65 12.24
CA TRP A 490 -20.95 28.81 10.94
C TRP A 490 -19.43 28.89 11.05
N SER A 491 -18.89 29.59 12.06
CA SER A 491 -17.44 29.62 12.26
C SER A 491 -16.87 28.26 12.63
N ARG A 492 -17.64 27.45 13.37
CA ARG A 492 -17.26 26.08 13.72
C ARG A 492 -17.24 25.18 12.49
N HIS A 493 -18.31 25.18 11.69
CA HIS A 493 -18.38 24.43 10.43
C HIS A 493 -17.18 24.77 9.53
N PHE A 494 -16.98 26.07 9.29
CA PHE A 494 -15.86 26.56 8.48
C PHE A 494 -14.50 26.08 9.00
N LEU A 495 -14.19 26.27 10.29
CA LEU A 495 -12.86 25.96 10.83
C LEU A 495 -12.61 24.47 11.04
N VAL A 496 -13.64 23.70 11.39
CA VAL A 496 -13.55 22.24 11.48
C VAL A 496 -13.30 21.65 10.10
N SER A 497 -14.07 22.07 9.09
CA SER A 497 -13.94 21.57 7.71
C SER A 497 -12.61 21.99 7.08
N ALA A 498 -12.12 23.20 7.36
CA ALA A 498 -10.77 23.64 6.96
C ALA A 498 -9.66 22.78 7.61
N ALA A 499 -9.76 22.50 8.91
CA ALA A 499 -8.79 21.68 9.62
C ALA A 499 -8.79 20.22 9.12
N LEU A 500 -9.98 19.65 8.90
CA LEU A 500 -10.11 18.31 8.30
C LEU A 500 -9.50 18.26 6.90
N ALA A 501 -9.74 19.27 6.06
CA ALA A 501 -9.19 19.33 4.71
C ALA A 501 -7.65 19.32 4.68
N VAL A 502 -7.03 19.94 5.69
CA VAL A 502 -5.57 20.02 5.86
C VAL A 502 -4.98 18.76 6.52
N LEU A 503 -5.78 18.04 7.31
CA LEU A 503 -5.39 16.78 7.96
C LEU A 503 -5.54 15.58 7.01
N SER A 504 -6.56 15.58 6.15
CA SER A 504 -6.85 14.49 5.21
C SER A 504 -6.08 14.60 3.90
N THR A 505 -5.76 13.47 3.28
CA THR A 505 -5.58 13.42 1.82
C THR A 505 -6.92 13.79 1.16
N GLU A 506 -6.88 14.59 0.10
CA GLU A 506 -8.04 15.29 -0.50
C GLU A 506 -9.28 14.38 -0.63
N GLY A 507 -10.41 14.74 0.02
CA GLY A 507 -11.71 14.06 -0.15
C GLY A 507 -12.53 13.88 1.13
N ILE A 508 -11.89 13.60 2.28
CA ILE A 508 -12.59 13.19 3.51
C ILE A 508 -13.41 14.33 4.16
N SER A 509 -13.00 15.60 3.98
CA SER A 509 -13.64 16.76 4.64
C SER A 509 -15.09 17.00 4.19
N TYR A 510 -15.39 16.91 2.89
CA TYR A 510 -16.74 17.14 2.37
C TYR A 510 -17.76 16.09 2.85
N ASP A 511 -17.32 14.84 2.98
CA ASP A 511 -18.18 13.72 3.36
C ASP A 511 -18.55 13.76 4.85
N ILE A 512 -17.68 14.30 5.71
CA ILE A 512 -17.95 14.47 7.14
C ILE A 512 -18.99 15.57 7.37
N GLY A 513 -18.86 16.72 6.69
CA GLY A 513 -19.83 17.81 6.75
C GLY A 513 -21.21 17.35 6.27
N LEU A 514 -21.27 16.71 5.10
CA LEU A 514 -22.51 16.14 4.57
C LEU A 514 -23.15 15.12 5.53
N LEU A 515 -22.35 14.20 6.10
CA LEU A 515 -22.86 13.23 7.05
C LEU A 515 -23.47 13.89 8.29
N LYS A 516 -22.89 14.99 8.77
CA LYS A 516 -23.47 15.75 9.88
C LYS A 516 -24.84 16.29 9.50
N GLU A 517 -24.95 16.95 8.35
CA GLU A 517 -26.22 17.53 7.89
C GLU A 517 -27.30 16.46 7.71
N GLU A 518 -26.94 15.27 7.24
CA GLU A 518 -27.85 14.12 7.16
C GLU A 518 -28.27 13.62 8.56
N LEU A 519 -27.35 13.57 9.53
CA LEU A 519 -27.68 13.19 10.92
C LEU A 519 -28.64 14.18 11.58
N ASP A 520 -28.48 15.47 11.29
CA ASP A 520 -29.34 16.54 11.82
C ASP A 520 -30.72 16.53 11.13
N ALA A 521 -30.80 16.12 9.87
CA ALA A 521 -32.04 15.91 9.13
C ALA A 521 -32.90 14.77 9.71
N GLY A 522 -32.28 13.66 10.13
CA GLY A 522 -32.98 12.46 10.61
C GLY A 522 -33.39 12.44 12.09
N GLY A 523 -33.59 13.60 12.71
CA GLY A 523 -34.03 13.73 14.11
C GLY A 523 -33.26 14.73 14.97
N GLY A 524 -32.43 15.59 14.35
CA GLY A 524 -31.79 16.75 14.96
C GLY A 524 -32.47 18.06 14.58
N SER A 525 -31.68 19.09 14.29
CA SER A 525 -32.17 20.42 13.92
C SER A 525 -32.74 20.54 12.50
N GLY A 526 -32.58 19.53 11.65
CA GLY A 526 -32.85 19.57 10.22
C GLY A 526 -31.59 19.89 9.39
N PHE A 527 -31.57 19.45 8.13
CA PHE A 527 -30.51 19.73 7.14
C PHE A 527 -30.38 21.24 6.88
N SER A 528 -29.15 21.75 6.87
CA SER A 528 -28.85 23.16 6.59
C SER A 528 -27.91 23.34 5.40
N PHE A 529 -28.43 23.97 4.32
CA PHE A 529 -27.57 24.37 3.21
C PHE A 529 -26.61 25.50 3.60
N ALA A 530 -26.95 26.30 4.62
CA ALA A 530 -26.06 27.34 5.13
C ALA A 530 -24.86 26.73 5.88
N ASP A 531 -25.10 25.70 6.69
CA ASP A 531 -24.04 24.96 7.38
C ASP A 531 -23.16 24.19 6.38
N LEU A 532 -23.78 23.55 5.39
CA LEU A 532 -23.07 22.92 4.27
C LEU A 532 -22.21 23.93 3.48
N ALA A 533 -22.71 25.15 3.26
CA ALA A 533 -21.94 26.20 2.60
C ALA A 533 -20.75 26.67 3.45
N ALA A 534 -20.92 26.77 4.77
CA ALA A 534 -19.84 27.08 5.69
C ALA A 534 -18.76 25.98 5.69
N ASP A 535 -19.17 24.71 5.69
CA ASP A 535 -18.26 23.56 5.59
C ASP A 535 -17.45 23.62 4.28
N ARG A 536 -18.11 23.82 3.15
CA ARG A 536 -17.45 23.88 1.84
C ARG A 536 -16.49 25.06 1.71
N ALA A 537 -16.88 26.23 2.20
CA ALA A 537 -16.00 27.40 2.24
C ALA A 537 -14.75 27.13 3.10
N GLY A 538 -14.94 26.43 4.23
CA GLY A 538 -13.84 25.97 5.09
C GLY A 538 -12.88 25.03 4.36
N THR A 539 -13.40 23.99 3.71
CA THR A 539 -12.61 23.03 2.93
C THR A 539 -11.82 23.75 1.82
N ARG A 540 -12.48 24.65 1.08
CA ARG A 540 -11.81 25.45 0.03
C ARG A 540 -10.70 26.33 0.59
N PHE A 541 -10.93 26.95 1.75
CA PHE A 541 -9.92 27.73 2.47
C PHE A 541 -8.70 26.89 2.85
N GLY A 542 -8.92 25.71 3.43
CA GLY A 542 -7.85 24.76 3.78
C GLY A 542 -6.99 24.43 2.56
N HIS A 543 -7.60 23.99 1.46
CA HIS A 543 -6.89 23.69 0.22
C HIS A 543 -6.15 24.90 -0.35
N ALA A 544 -6.79 26.07 -0.43
CA ALA A 544 -6.15 27.28 -0.93
C ALA A 544 -4.91 27.67 -0.09
N ALA A 545 -4.97 27.48 1.22
CA ALA A 545 -3.89 27.80 2.14
C ALA A 545 -2.70 26.82 2.07
N THR A 546 -2.89 25.58 1.60
CA THR A 546 -1.87 24.53 1.75
C THR A 546 -1.56 23.74 0.47
N ARG A 547 -2.13 24.11 -0.68
CA ARG A 547 -1.95 23.40 -1.96
C ARG A 547 -0.49 23.31 -2.40
N ASP A 548 0.22 24.43 -2.38
CA ASP A 548 1.64 24.53 -2.71
C ASP A 548 2.25 25.78 -2.06
N GLU A 549 3.58 25.93 -2.15
CA GLU A 549 4.30 27.07 -1.57
C GLU A 549 3.81 28.43 -2.10
N VAL A 550 3.48 28.53 -3.39
CA VAL A 550 3.04 29.79 -4.01
C VAL A 550 1.67 30.19 -3.45
N SER A 551 0.73 29.24 -3.41
CA SER A 551 -0.60 29.39 -2.83
C SER A 551 -0.51 29.75 -1.34
N ALA A 552 0.36 29.07 -0.60
CA ALA A 552 0.54 29.28 0.83
C ALA A 552 1.04 30.70 1.13
N ARG A 553 2.05 31.18 0.40
CA ARG A 553 2.59 32.55 0.55
C ARG A 553 1.56 33.61 0.12
N ALA A 554 0.81 33.37 -0.96
CA ALA A 554 -0.24 34.28 -1.40
C ALA A 554 -1.34 34.45 -0.32
N MET A 555 -1.77 33.34 0.28
CA MET A 555 -2.74 33.35 1.38
C MET A 555 -2.19 34.08 2.62
N GLN A 556 -0.94 33.83 3.00
CA GLN A 556 -0.28 34.55 4.08
C GLN A 556 -0.25 36.07 3.85
N GLN A 557 0.16 36.50 2.66
CA GLN A 557 0.25 37.93 2.31
C GLN A 557 -1.11 38.61 2.39
N ARG A 558 -2.16 37.98 1.83
CA ARG A 558 -3.54 38.50 1.86
C ARG A 558 -4.02 38.64 3.30
N LEU A 559 -3.89 37.56 4.08
CA LEU A 559 -4.47 37.47 5.42
C LEU A 559 -3.67 38.25 6.48
N ALA A 560 -2.36 38.43 6.31
CA ALA A 560 -1.53 39.18 7.26
C ALA A 560 -1.84 40.68 7.25
N GLY A 561 -2.18 41.23 6.08
CA GLY A 561 -2.49 42.65 5.86
C GLY A 561 -3.92 43.06 6.26
N GLY A 562 -4.84 42.11 6.39
CA GLY A 562 -6.26 42.36 6.68
C GLY A 562 -7.08 41.12 6.37
N PHE A 563 -8.14 40.84 7.15
CA PHE A 563 -9.11 39.81 6.80
C PHE A 563 -10.45 40.45 6.48
N ASP A 564 -10.89 40.31 5.24
CA ASP A 564 -12.27 40.58 4.84
C ASP A 564 -13.02 39.24 4.75
N VAL A 565 -14.05 39.08 5.59
CA VAL A 565 -14.89 37.88 5.61
C VAL A 565 -15.54 37.66 4.23
N ASP A 566 -15.97 38.72 3.55
CA ASP A 566 -16.65 38.63 2.26
C ASP A 566 -15.72 38.15 1.14
N ALA A 567 -14.40 38.33 1.33
CA ALA A 567 -13.39 37.83 0.41
C ALA A 567 -13.22 36.31 0.47
N PHE A 568 -13.67 35.61 1.52
CA PHE A 568 -13.46 34.17 1.68
C PHE A 568 -14.74 33.38 1.94
N VAL A 569 -15.77 34.01 2.50
CA VAL A 569 -17.03 33.36 2.86
C VAL A 569 -18.16 34.06 2.12
N PRO A 570 -18.90 33.38 1.22
CA PRO A 570 -19.99 34.00 0.51
C PRO A 570 -21.15 34.36 1.45
N VAL A 571 -22.16 35.06 0.92
CA VAL A 571 -23.43 35.21 1.62
C VAL A 571 -24.17 33.87 1.62
N MET A 572 -24.55 33.43 2.83
CA MET A 572 -25.18 32.13 3.08
C MET A 572 -26.53 32.26 3.81
N ALA A 573 -26.88 33.46 4.27
CA ALA A 573 -28.09 33.70 5.08
C ALA A 573 -29.41 33.51 4.29
N ASP A 574 -29.34 33.48 2.97
CA ASP A 574 -30.46 33.21 2.07
C ASP A 574 -30.65 31.71 1.78
N LEU A 575 -29.76 30.85 2.27
CA LEU A 575 -29.81 29.42 2.00
C LEU A 575 -30.86 28.72 2.90
N PRO A 576 -31.56 27.69 2.39
CA PRO A 576 -32.54 26.95 3.18
C PRO A 576 -31.92 26.20 4.36
N GLU A 577 -32.59 26.21 5.51
CA GLU A 577 -32.15 25.52 6.73
C GLU A 577 -33.31 24.80 7.42
N GLY A 578 -32.99 23.87 8.33
CA GLY A 578 -33.98 23.17 9.14
C GLY A 578 -34.86 22.21 8.34
N LEU A 579 -34.37 21.67 7.22
CA LEU A 579 -35.13 20.73 6.39
C LEU A 579 -35.10 19.34 7.02
N GLN A 580 -36.25 18.83 7.41
CA GLN A 580 -36.40 17.43 7.83
C GLN A 580 -36.27 16.49 6.64
N ASP A 581 -35.94 15.21 6.87
CA ASP A 581 -35.72 14.22 5.81
C ASP A 581 -36.85 14.14 4.78
N ASP A 582 -38.11 14.18 5.23
CA ASP A 582 -39.29 14.12 4.38
C ASP A 582 -39.39 15.32 3.41
N ARG A 583 -39.08 16.53 3.91
CA ARG A 583 -39.02 17.75 3.11
C ARG A 583 -37.80 17.78 2.20
N LEU A 584 -36.64 17.31 2.67
CA LEU A 584 -35.43 17.21 1.85
C LEU A 584 -35.65 16.26 0.67
N GLU A 585 -36.29 15.12 0.92
CA GLU A 585 -36.65 14.16 -0.12
C GLU A 585 -37.70 14.73 -1.08
N ALA A 586 -38.82 15.27 -0.56
CA ALA A 586 -39.92 15.77 -1.37
C ALA A 586 -39.55 17.00 -2.22
N GLU A 587 -38.80 17.95 -1.65
CA GLU A 587 -38.52 19.22 -2.32
C GLU A 587 -37.23 19.18 -3.15
N TYR A 588 -36.24 18.39 -2.73
CA TYR A 588 -34.89 18.39 -3.33
C TYR A 588 -34.48 17.05 -3.97
N GLY A 589 -35.22 15.96 -3.72
CA GLY A 589 -34.89 14.60 -4.16
C GLY A 589 -33.78 13.95 -3.34
N GLY A 590 -33.66 14.34 -2.07
CA GLY A 590 -32.59 13.91 -1.18
C GLY A 590 -31.23 14.44 -1.62
N THR A 591 -30.15 13.88 -1.08
CA THR A 591 -28.76 14.28 -1.41
C THR A 591 -28.31 13.87 -2.82
N THR A 592 -29.14 13.14 -3.56
CA THR A 592 -28.86 12.71 -4.95
C THR A 592 -29.73 13.42 -6.00
N GLY A 593 -30.72 14.19 -5.54
CA GLY A 593 -31.71 14.83 -6.41
C GLY A 593 -31.13 15.95 -7.27
N GLN A 594 -31.84 16.31 -8.34
CA GLN A 594 -31.39 17.35 -9.27
C GLN A 594 -31.38 18.73 -8.61
N ARG A 595 -32.40 19.04 -7.80
CA ARG A 595 -32.55 20.35 -7.17
C ARG A 595 -31.54 20.54 -6.03
N TYR A 596 -31.25 19.48 -5.27
CA TYR A 596 -30.12 19.44 -4.34
C TYR A 596 -28.81 19.78 -5.05
N ARG A 597 -28.48 19.07 -6.14
CA ARG A 597 -27.24 19.29 -6.91
C ARG A 597 -27.17 20.69 -7.53
N ALA A 598 -28.29 21.24 -7.98
CA ALA A 598 -28.34 22.60 -8.52
C ALA A 598 -28.01 23.66 -7.45
N LEU A 599 -28.58 23.53 -6.25
CA LEU A 599 -28.29 24.43 -5.13
C LEU A 599 -26.85 24.26 -4.64
N LEU A 600 -26.35 23.02 -4.61
CA LEU A 600 -24.96 22.72 -4.28
C LEU A 600 -23.98 23.36 -5.26
N ALA A 601 -24.26 23.26 -6.57
CA ALA A 601 -23.46 23.92 -7.61
C ALA A 601 -23.51 25.45 -7.50
N GLU A 602 -24.64 26.01 -7.06
CA GLU A 602 -24.76 27.45 -6.78
C GLU A 602 -23.90 27.86 -5.56
N ILE A 603 -23.89 27.07 -4.49
CA ILE A 603 -23.00 27.28 -3.33
C ILE A 603 -21.54 27.27 -3.78
N ASP A 604 -21.14 26.27 -4.56
CA ASP A 604 -19.76 26.16 -5.08
C ASP A 604 -19.39 27.36 -5.96
N ARG A 605 -20.31 27.78 -6.83
CA ARG A 605 -20.12 28.97 -7.67
C ARG A 605 -19.92 30.23 -6.84
N ARG A 606 -20.67 30.40 -5.74
CA ARG A 606 -20.51 31.54 -4.82
C ARG A 606 -19.14 31.51 -4.14
N ILE A 607 -18.70 30.34 -3.68
CA ILE A 607 -17.39 30.15 -3.04
C ILE A 607 -16.26 30.45 -4.03
N GLU A 608 -16.29 29.92 -5.25
CA GLU A 608 -15.24 30.17 -6.26
C GLU A 608 -15.24 31.64 -6.75
N ALA A 609 -16.35 32.36 -6.59
CA ALA A 609 -16.42 33.79 -6.93
C ALA A 609 -15.73 34.69 -5.89
N CYS A 610 -15.49 34.20 -4.66
CA CYS A 610 -14.85 34.94 -3.58
C CYS A 610 -13.45 35.43 -3.98
N ALA A 611 -13.19 36.73 -3.78
CA ALA A 611 -11.97 37.38 -4.25
C ALA A 611 -10.69 36.84 -3.59
N GLY A 612 -10.80 36.31 -2.37
CA GLY A 612 -9.71 35.73 -1.61
C GLY A 612 -9.13 34.45 -2.21
N TYR A 613 -9.82 33.80 -3.16
CA TYR A 613 -9.35 32.59 -3.86
C TYR A 613 -8.86 32.83 -5.30
N LYS A 614 -9.10 34.04 -5.85
CA LYS A 614 -8.56 34.50 -7.13
C LYS A 614 -7.19 35.10 -6.91
#